data_AF-A0A7X0DBX3-F1
#
_entry.id   AF-A0A7X0DBX3-F1
#
_cell.length_a   1.000
_cell.length_b   1.000
_cell.length_c   1.000
_cell.angle_alpha   90.00
_cell.angle_beta   90.00
_cell.angle_gamma   90.00
#
_symmetry.space_group_name_H-M   'P 1'
#
loop_
_entity.id
_entity.type
_entity.pdbx_description
1 polymer ?
#
loop_
_entity_poly.entity_id
_entity_poly.type
_entity_poly.pdbx_seq_one_letter_code
_entity_poly.pdbx_strand_id
1 'polypeptide(L)'
;MQEHIQLERHRSRYRMVFLILLALVLLVPMIAMGFTSEVNWGAEDFGAAAALLGTGWLSTELGSRLVRSGRGRLLISAAVALAVLGLWAHLAVGIWPMDGG
;
A
#
# COMPACT_ATOMS: atom_id res chain seq x y z
N MET A 1 16.66 27.61 -15.04
CA MET A 1 17.07 27.15 -13.69
C MET A 1 15.89 27.18 -12.69
N GLN A 2 15.11 28.26 -12.60
CA GLN A 2 13.99 28.40 -11.64
C GLN A 2 12.80 27.44 -11.88
N GLU A 3 12.42 27.16 -13.13
CA GLU A 3 11.30 26.27 -13.44
C GLU A 3 11.54 24.79 -13.07
N HIS A 4 12.78 24.31 -13.21
CA HIS A 4 13.15 22.94 -12.79
C HIS A 4 12.97 22.74 -11.27
N ILE A 5 13.21 23.79 -10.47
CA ILE A 5 13.05 23.76 -9.00
C ILE A 5 11.58 23.77 -8.59
N GLN A 6 10.71 24.44 -9.36
CA GLN A 6 9.27 24.48 -9.11
C GLN A 6 8.61 23.10 -9.33
N LEU A 7 8.99 22.39 -10.40
CA LEU A 7 8.44 21.07 -10.73
C LEU A 7 8.85 19.99 -9.71
N GLU A 8 10.11 20.01 -9.26
CA GLU A 8 10.62 19.14 -8.18
C GLU A 8 9.85 19.38 -6.86
N ARG A 9 9.59 20.66 -6.52
CA ARG A 9 8.89 21.06 -5.30
C ARG A 9 7.41 20.62 -5.27
N HIS A 10 6.70 20.71 -6.40
CA HIS A 10 5.33 20.21 -6.50
C HIS A 10 5.28 18.69 -6.33
N ARG A 11 6.16 17.96 -7.02
CA ARG A 11 6.22 16.49 -6.96
C ARG A 11 6.58 15.98 -5.56
N SER A 12 7.45 16.66 -4.83
CA SER A 12 7.82 16.34 -3.45
C SER A 12 6.65 16.52 -2.47
N ARG A 13 5.87 17.60 -2.60
CA ARG A 13 4.70 17.85 -1.73
C ARG A 13 3.62 16.78 -1.87
N TYR A 14 3.31 16.36 -3.11
CA TYR A 14 2.30 15.33 -3.33
C TYR A 14 2.68 13.99 -2.71
N ARG A 15 3.97 13.62 -2.73
CA ARG A 15 4.47 12.41 -2.06
C ARG A 15 4.30 12.48 -0.55
N MET A 16 4.62 13.62 0.07
CA MET A 16 4.44 13.79 1.52
C MET A 16 2.97 13.73 1.93
N VAL A 17 2.08 14.41 1.18
CA VAL A 17 0.64 14.35 1.44
C VAL A 17 0.13 12.92 1.32
N PHE A 18 0.55 12.18 0.29
CA PHE A 18 0.18 10.77 0.14
C PHE A 18 0.68 9.90 1.31
N LEU A 19 1.94 10.05 1.72
CA LEU A 19 2.49 9.28 2.86
C LEU A 19 1.77 9.58 4.18
N ILE A 20 1.39 10.85 4.40
CA ILE A 20 0.60 11.25 5.56
C ILE A 20 -0.80 10.61 5.50
N LEU A 21 -1.46 10.65 4.35
CA LEU A 21 -2.76 10.01 4.17
C LEU A 21 -2.69 8.48 4.33
N LEU A 22 -1.65 7.84 3.79
CA LEU A 22 -1.38 6.41 3.96
C LEU A 22 -1.25 6.06 5.45
N ALA A 23 -0.45 6.82 6.19
CA ALA A 23 -0.28 6.64 7.63
C ALA A 23 -1.60 6.87 8.38
N LEU A 24 -2.37 7.90 8.05
CA LEU A 24 -3.68 8.17 8.66
C LEU A 24 -4.68 7.04 8.39
N VAL A 25 -4.73 6.52 7.17
CA VAL A 25 -5.60 5.39 6.81
C VAL A 25 -5.22 4.14 7.60
N LEU A 26 -3.93 3.85 7.79
CA LEU A 26 -3.46 2.73 8.61
C LEU A 26 -3.66 2.99 10.12
N LEU A 27 -3.68 4.23 10.58
CA LEU A 27 -3.99 4.53 11.98
C LEU A 27 -5.44 4.22 12.34
N VAL A 28 -6.39 4.30 11.38
CA VAL A 28 -7.80 3.96 11.63
C VAL A 28 -7.96 2.54 12.19
N PRO A 29 -7.51 1.46 11.52
CA PRO A 29 -7.61 0.12 12.06
C PRO A 29 -6.78 -0.04 13.34
N MET A 30 -5.58 0.55 13.43
CA MET A 30 -4.76 0.46 14.64
C MET A 30 -5.47 1.02 15.89
N ILE A 31 -6.16 2.14 15.73
CA ILE A 31 -6.99 2.74 16.78
C ILE A 31 -8.23 1.88 17.01
N ALA A 32 -8.92 1.45 15.95
CA ALA A 32 -10.15 0.67 16.03
C ALA A 32 -9.98 -0.66 16.80
N MET A 33 -8.85 -1.37 16.63
CA MET A 33 -8.54 -2.58 17.40
C MET A 33 -8.50 -2.34 18.92
N GLY A 34 -8.21 -1.11 19.35
CA GLY A 34 -8.25 -0.72 20.77
C GLY A 34 -9.66 -0.52 21.31
N PHE A 35 -10.67 -0.38 20.44
CA PHE A 35 -12.06 -0.13 20.81
C PHE A 35 -12.99 -1.31 20.49
N THR A 36 -12.66 -2.14 19.51
CA THR A 36 -13.51 -3.26 19.07
C THR A 36 -12.67 -4.46 18.64
N SER A 37 -13.19 -5.67 18.91
CA SER A 37 -12.66 -6.93 18.41
C SER A 37 -13.07 -7.24 16.96
N GLU A 38 -13.96 -6.42 16.36
CA GLU A 38 -14.38 -6.59 14.96
C GLU A 38 -13.25 -6.28 13.97
N VAL A 39 -12.31 -5.42 14.37
CA VAL A 39 -11.07 -5.19 13.64
C VAL A 39 -9.98 -5.91 14.42
N ASN A 40 -9.33 -6.89 13.81
CA ASN A 40 -8.22 -7.63 14.41
C ASN A 40 -7.13 -7.86 13.35
N TRP A 41 -6.36 -6.81 13.10
CA TRP A 41 -5.28 -6.79 12.12
C TRP A 41 -3.94 -7.13 12.79
N GLY A 42 -3.27 -8.17 12.29
CA GLY A 42 -1.88 -8.48 12.59
C GLY A 42 -0.90 -7.58 11.81
N ALA A 43 0.39 -7.71 12.10
CA ALA A 43 1.44 -6.93 11.42
C ALA A 43 1.46 -7.17 9.89
N GLU A 44 1.07 -8.36 9.48
CA GLU A 44 0.87 -8.79 8.10
C GLU A 44 -0.23 -8.02 7.38
N ASP A 45 -1.33 -7.68 8.06
CA ASP A 45 -2.44 -6.90 7.51
C ASP A 45 -2.01 -5.46 7.24
N PHE A 46 -1.30 -4.85 8.19
CA PHE A 46 -0.72 -3.52 8.01
C PHE A 46 0.28 -3.49 6.85
N GLY A 47 1.12 -4.51 6.74
CA GLY A 47 2.07 -4.68 5.64
C GLY A 47 1.37 -4.80 4.28
N ALA A 48 0.32 -5.63 4.20
CA ALA A 48 -0.46 -5.81 2.98
C ALA A 48 -1.22 -4.54 2.57
N ALA A 49 -1.87 -3.86 3.52
CA ALA A 49 -2.56 -2.60 3.28
C ALA A 49 -1.59 -1.48 2.83
N ALA A 50 -0.43 -1.36 3.47
CA ALA A 50 0.61 -0.43 3.06
C ALA A 50 1.15 -0.72 1.65
N ALA A 51 1.36 -2.00 1.31
CA ALA A 51 1.82 -2.42 -0.01
C ALA A 51 0.76 -2.15 -1.09
N LEU A 52 -0.52 -2.40 -0.84
CA LEU A 52 -1.62 -2.11 -1.77
C LEU A 52 -1.73 -0.61 -2.07
N LEU A 53 -1.81 0.21 -1.03
CA LEU A 53 -1.92 1.65 -1.18
C LEU A 53 -0.65 2.24 -1.80
N GLY A 54 0.53 1.78 -1.35
CA GLY A 54 1.84 2.20 -1.85
C GLY A 54 2.05 1.82 -3.31
N THR A 55 1.65 0.63 -3.75
CA THR A 55 1.74 0.22 -5.16
C THR A 55 0.76 0.96 -6.06
N GLY A 56 -0.42 1.34 -5.57
CA GLY A 56 -1.36 2.23 -6.27
C GLY A 56 -0.80 3.65 -6.49
N TRP A 57 -0.07 4.17 -5.52
CA TRP A 57 0.64 5.45 -5.67
C TRP A 57 1.88 5.34 -6.56
N LEU A 58 2.67 4.28 -6.37
CA LEU A 58 3.87 4.05 -7.17
C LEU A 58 3.51 3.79 -8.62
N SER A 59 2.36 3.16 -8.89
CA SER A 59 1.82 3.13 -10.24
C SER A 59 1.66 4.55 -10.72
N THR A 60 0.82 5.39 -10.09
CA THR A 60 0.50 6.79 -10.47
C THR A 60 1.68 7.76 -10.54
N GLU A 61 2.83 7.42 -9.95
CA GLU A 61 4.10 8.10 -10.18
C GLU A 61 4.85 7.52 -11.40
N LEU A 62 5.01 6.19 -11.51
CA LEU A 62 5.87 5.54 -12.50
C LEU A 62 5.35 5.56 -13.94
N GLY A 63 4.09 5.23 -14.20
CA GLY A 63 3.54 5.36 -15.57
C GLY A 63 3.32 6.80 -16.05
N SER A 64 3.61 7.84 -15.24
CA SER A 64 3.78 9.21 -15.76
C SER A 64 5.13 9.34 -16.48
N ARG A 65 6.07 8.44 -16.19
CA ARG A 65 7.44 8.43 -16.69
C ARG A 65 7.74 7.29 -17.67
N LEU A 66 7.10 6.13 -17.53
CA LEU A 66 7.55 4.89 -18.21
C LEU A 66 6.54 4.24 -19.15
N VAL A 67 5.22 4.46 -18.97
CA VAL A 67 4.19 3.74 -19.74
C VAL A 67 3.12 4.72 -20.22
N ARG A 68 3.10 4.99 -21.53
CA ARG A 68 2.15 5.92 -22.17
C ARG A 68 0.70 5.42 -22.15
N SER A 69 0.47 4.12 -21.90
CA SER A 69 -0.88 3.53 -21.83
C SER A 69 -1.30 3.26 -20.38
N GLY A 70 -2.40 3.88 -19.94
CA GLY A 70 -2.95 3.68 -18.60
C GLY A 70 -3.31 2.22 -18.28
N ARG A 71 -3.62 1.42 -19.32
CA ARG A 71 -3.98 0.00 -19.20
C ARG A 71 -2.80 -0.88 -18.74
N GLY A 72 -1.60 -0.71 -19.30
CA GLY A 72 -0.44 -1.53 -18.91
C GLY A 72 -0.01 -1.27 -17.47
N ARG A 73 -0.13 -0.02 -17.04
CA ARG A 73 0.13 0.43 -15.67
C ARG A 73 -0.84 -0.20 -14.66
N LEU A 74 -2.13 -0.22 -15.00
CA LEU A 74 -3.17 -0.85 -14.19
C LEU A 74 -2.94 -2.36 -14.05
N LEU A 75 -2.58 -3.03 -15.15
CA LEU A 75 -2.32 -4.48 -15.16
C LEU A 75 -1.12 -4.85 -14.26
N ILE A 76 -0.02 -4.10 -14.32
CA ILE A 76 1.15 -4.36 -13.46
C ILE A 76 0.79 -4.14 -11.99
N SER A 77 0.11 -3.06 -11.66
CA SER A 77 -0.29 -2.81 -10.26
C SER A 77 -1.32 -3.80 -9.75
N ALA A 78 -2.26 -4.23 -10.59
CA ALA A 78 -3.17 -5.31 -10.24
C ALA A 78 -2.42 -6.63 -10.02
N ALA A 79 -1.44 -6.98 -10.86
CA ALA A 79 -0.64 -8.19 -10.69
C ALA A 79 0.18 -8.16 -9.38
N VAL A 80 0.80 -7.03 -9.05
CA VAL A 80 1.53 -6.86 -7.78
C VAL A 80 0.57 -6.90 -6.59
N ALA A 81 -0.57 -6.21 -6.68
CA ALA A 81 -1.60 -6.25 -5.64
C ALA A 81 -2.10 -7.68 -5.40
N LEU A 82 -2.37 -8.44 -6.46
CA LEU A 82 -2.78 -9.84 -6.37
C LEU A 82 -1.67 -10.73 -5.79
N ALA A 83 -0.40 -10.50 -6.13
CA ALA A 83 0.72 -11.23 -5.54
C ALA A 83 0.87 -10.95 -4.04
N VAL A 84 0.73 -9.68 -3.63
CA VAL A 84 0.73 -9.27 -2.22
C VAL A 84 -0.45 -9.87 -1.46
N LEU A 85 -1.66 -9.81 -2.04
CA LEU A 85 -2.85 -10.44 -1.46
C LEU A 85 -2.73 -11.95 -1.38
N GLY A 86 -2.11 -12.59 -2.38
CA GLY A 86 -1.84 -14.03 -2.37
C GLY A 86 -0.84 -14.42 -1.28
N LEU A 87 0.23 -13.65 -1.11
CA LEU A 87 1.18 -13.84 -0.01
C LEU A 87 0.50 -13.59 1.34
N TRP A 88 -0.31 -12.55 1.46
CA TRP A 88 -1.09 -12.24 2.65
C TRP A 88 -2.04 -13.38 3.00
N ALA A 89 -2.81 -13.90 2.05
CA ALA A 89 -3.69 -15.05 2.26
C ALA A 89 -2.89 -16.29 2.68
N HIS A 90 -1.70 -16.50 2.13
CA HIS A 90 -0.84 -17.62 2.51
C HIS A 90 -0.31 -17.51 3.94
N LEU A 91 -0.01 -16.29 4.41
CA LEU A 91 0.45 -16.01 5.77
C LEU A 91 -0.71 -16.01 6.79
N ALA A 92 -1.85 -15.41 6.42
CA ALA A 92 -3.04 -15.28 7.27
C ALA A 92 -3.76 -16.62 7.50
N VAL A 93 -3.69 -17.56 6.56
CA VAL A 93 -4.31 -18.89 6.70
C VAL A 93 -3.46 -19.83 7.57
N GLY A 94 -2.23 -19.48 7.92
CA GLY A 94 -1.45 -20.15 8.96
C GLY A 94 -1.41 -21.69 8.83
N ILE A 95 -0.47 -22.22 8.05
CA ILE A 95 -0.05 -23.64 8.10
C ILE A 95 0.67 -23.99 9.42
N TRP A 96 0.26 -23.44 10.55
CA TRP A 96 0.83 -23.77 11.85
C TRP A 96 -0.15 -24.61 12.68
N PRO A 97 0.07 -25.93 12.78
CA PRO A 97 -0.56 -26.76 13.80
C PRO A 97 0.04 -26.39 15.16
N MET A 98 -0.71 -25.64 15.98
CA MET A 98 -0.45 -25.52 17.42
C MET A 98 -1.32 -26.55 18.16
N ASP A 99 -0.93 -27.81 18.13
CA ASP A 99 -1.21 -28.77 19.22
C ASP A 99 -0.21 -29.93 19.18
N GLY A 100 1.00 -29.65 19.68
CA GLY A 100 1.87 -30.69 20.23
C GLY A 100 1.33 -31.18 21.58
N GLY A 101 0.18 -31.85 21.56
CA GLY A 101 -0.43 -32.55 22.70
C GLY A 101 -0.27 -34.05 22.59
#